data_AF-A0A967TKD7-F1
#
_entry.id   AF-A0A967TKD7-F1
#
_cell.length_a   1.000
_cell.length_b   1.000
_cell.length_c   1.000
_cell.angle_alpha   90.00
_cell.angle_beta   90.00
_cell.angle_gamma   90.00
#
_symmetry.space_group_name_H-M   'P 1'
#
loop_
_entity.id
_entity.type
_entity.pdbx_description
1 polymer ?
#
loop_
_entity_poly.entity_id
_entity_poly.type
_entity_poly.pdbx_seq_one_letter_code
_entity_poly.pdbx_strand_id
1 'polypeptide(L)'
;PDERTLGPDAEEAVQSCITAAAELDEDALQRTLRRAAALLGVPRFLEEVAAPLLHTLGEAWHSGAATPAEEHMTSAVLRRVVESAMVSMEVGDEAPLVVVATPEGERHEIGALMA
;
A
#
# COMPACT_ATOMS: atom_id res chain seq x y z
N PRO A 1 -9.29 -3.93 -22.28
CA PRO A 1 -8.57 -5.04 -21.61
C PRO A 1 -7.15 -4.56 -21.31
N ASP A 2 -6.98 -3.95 -20.15
CA ASP A 2 -5.72 -3.36 -19.71
C ASP A 2 -5.11 -4.32 -18.69
N GLU A 3 -4.44 -5.37 -19.17
CA GLU A 3 -3.59 -6.23 -18.34
C GLU A 3 -2.31 -5.44 -18.05
N ARG A 4 -2.38 -4.49 -17.12
CA ARG A 4 -1.27 -3.65 -16.69
C ARG A 4 -0.24 -4.52 -15.95
N THR A 5 0.72 -5.06 -16.69
CA THR A 5 1.86 -5.76 -16.11
C THR A 5 2.67 -4.78 -15.26
N LEU A 6 2.90 -5.14 -13.98
CA LEU A 6 3.77 -4.37 -13.09
C LEU A 6 5.17 -4.28 -13.69
N GLY A 7 5.85 -3.14 -13.48
CA GLY A 7 7.28 -3.08 -13.74
C GLY A 7 8.02 -4.07 -12.84
N PRO A 8 9.20 -4.61 -13.26
CA PRO A 8 9.92 -5.63 -12.50
C PRO A 8 10.25 -5.18 -11.07
N ASP A 9 10.59 -3.91 -10.87
CA ASP A 9 10.89 -3.34 -9.55
C ASP A 9 9.64 -3.29 -8.64
N ALA A 10 8.46 -3.08 -9.21
CA ALA A 10 7.21 -3.01 -8.46
C ALA A 10 6.72 -4.41 -8.07
N GLU A 11 6.83 -5.37 -8.99
CA GLU A 11 6.51 -6.77 -8.72
C GLU A 11 7.41 -7.36 -7.62
N GLU A 12 8.72 -7.09 -7.68
CA GLU A 12 9.66 -7.51 -6.64
C GLU A 12 9.32 -6.87 -5.28
N ALA A 13 8.94 -5.59 -5.27
CA ALA A 13 8.53 -4.89 -4.05
C ALA A 13 7.27 -5.50 -3.44
N VAL A 14 6.24 -5.80 -4.24
CA VAL A 14 5.00 -6.45 -3.77
C VAL A 14 5.31 -7.82 -3.17
N GLN A 15 6.09 -8.65 -3.87
CA GLN A 15 6.45 -9.98 -3.38
C GLN A 15 7.25 -9.91 -2.07
N SER A 16 8.18 -8.96 -1.97
CA SER A 16 8.96 -8.72 -0.74
C SER A 16 8.08 -8.26 0.42
N CYS A 17 7.06 -7.45 0.15
CA CYS A 17 6.08 -7.04 1.15
C CYS A 17 5.23 -8.22 1.65
N ILE A 18 4.79 -9.10 0.74
CA ILE A 18 4.04 -10.32 1.11
C ILE A 18 4.88 -11.25 1.98
N THR A 19 6.16 -11.43 1.67
CA THR A 19 7.07 -12.23 2.51
C THR A 19 7.25 -11.62 3.89
N ALA A 20 7.52 -10.31 3.97
CA ALA A 20 7.65 -9.62 5.26
C ALA A 20 6.35 -9.66 6.08
N ALA A 21 5.18 -9.56 5.42
CA ALA A 21 3.87 -9.69 6.05
C ALA A 21 3.71 -11.07 6.68
N ALA A 22 3.96 -12.14 5.93
CA ALA A 22 3.85 -13.52 6.40
C ALA A 22 4.81 -13.86 7.56
N GLU A 23 5.96 -13.18 7.62
CA GLU A 23 6.93 -13.32 8.72
C GLU A 23 6.64 -12.39 9.90
N LEU A 24 5.61 -11.55 9.81
CA LEU A 24 5.30 -10.47 10.75
C LEU A 24 6.49 -9.52 11.02
N ASP A 25 7.35 -9.33 10.02
CA ASP A 25 8.50 -8.42 10.09
C ASP A 25 8.09 -7.00 9.67
N GLU A 26 7.55 -6.25 10.64
CA GLU A 26 7.11 -4.86 10.46
C GLU A 26 8.23 -3.96 9.92
N ASP A 27 9.47 -4.18 10.37
CA ASP A 27 10.62 -3.38 9.99
C ASP A 27 11.03 -3.64 8.53
N ALA A 28 11.04 -4.90 8.10
CA ALA A 28 11.28 -5.25 6.70
C ALA A 28 10.19 -4.70 5.78
N LEU A 29 8.92 -4.83 6.17
CA LEU A 29 7.80 -4.28 5.42
C LEU A 29 7.94 -2.76 5.26
N GLN A 30 8.18 -2.04 6.37
CA GLN A 30 8.33 -0.59 6.34
C GLN A 30 9.50 -0.14 5.46
N ARG A 31 10.64 -0.83 5.52
CA ARG A 31 11.81 -0.53 4.67
C ARG A 31 11.49 -0.72 3.18
N THR A 32 10.86 -1.84 2.83
CA THR A 32 10.50 -2.16 1.44
C THR A 32 9.53 -1.12 0.87
N LEU A 33 8.46 -0.80 1.61
CA LEU A 33 7.47 0.18 1.18
C LEU A 33 8.08 1.58 1.01
N ARG A 34 8.90 2.05 1.96
CA ARG A 34 9.58 3.36 1.84
C ARG A 34 10.54 3.40 0.65
N ARG A 35 11.27 2.30 0.40
CA ARG A 35 12.16 2.20 -0.76
C ARG A 35 11.37 2.25 -2.06
N ALA A 36 10.27 1.51 -2.16
CA ALA A 36 9.40 1.53 -3.34
C ALA A 36 8.81 2.93 -3.58
N ALA A 37 8.30 3.58 -2.54
CA ALA A 37 7.79 4.95 -2.62
C ALA A 37 8.84 5.95 -3.12
N ALA A 38 10.09 5.84 -2.64
CA ALA A 38 11.19 6.71 -3.06
C ALA A 38 11.65 6.45 -4.50
N LEU A 39 11.64 5.19 -4.95
CA LEU A 39 12.10 4.83 -6.30
C LEU A 39 11.07 5.13 -7.39
N LEU A 40 9.78 4.86 -7.11
CA LEU A 40 8.70 4.98 -8.08
C LEU A 40 8.07 6.39 -8.10
N GLY A 41 8.20 7.12 -7.00
CA GLY A 41 7.39 8.30 -6.73
C GLY A 41 5.96 7.93 -6.30
N VAL A 42 5.28 8.86 -5.62
CA VAL A 42 3.99 8.59 -4.96
C VAL A 42 2.90 8.05 -5.91
N PRO A 43 2.65 8.64 -7.10
CA PRO A 43 1.58 8.16 -7.96
C PRO A 43 1.77 6.70 -8.41
N ARG A 44 2.99 6.36 -8.87
CA ARG A 44 3.30 5.00 -9.30
C ARG A 44 3.37 4.02 -8.12
N PHE A 45 3.85 4.45 -6.96
CA PHE A 45 3.85 3.61 -5.76
C PHE A 45 2.42 3.21 -5.35
N LEU A 46 1.46 4.13 -5.38
CA LEU A 46 0.07 3.83 -5.05
C LEU A 46 -0.53 2.82 -6.04
N GLU A 47 -0.33 3.04 -7.34
CA GLU A 47 -0.92 2.20 -8.39
C GLU A 47 -0.21 0.84 -8.56
N GLU A 48 1.11 0.80 -8.50
CA GLU A 48 1.92 -0.37 -8.86
C GLU A 48 2.37 -1.19 -7.63
N VAL A 49 2.26 -0.66 -6.41
CA VAL A 49 2.68 -1.37 -5.19
C VAL A 49 1.58 -1.43 -4.15
N ALA A 50 1.01 -0.30 -3.74
CA ALA A 50 0.03 -0.25 -2.66
C ALA A 50 -1.27 -1.00 -3.04
N ALA A 51 -1.86 -0.69 -4.19
CA ALA A 51 -3.08 -1.35 -4.64
C ALA A 51 -2.90 -2.87 -4.87
N PRO A 52 -1.86 -3.34 -5.59
CA PRO A 52 -1.61 -4.78 -5.75
C PRO A 52 -1.33 -5.50 -4.43
N LEU A 53 -0.54 -4.91 -3.52
CA LEU A 53 -0.27 -5.50 -2.21
C LEU A 53 -1.56 -5.75 -1.42
N LEU A 54 -2.46 -4.77 -1.39
CA LEU A 54 -3.74 -4.89 -0.69
C LEU A 54 -4.66 -5.92 -1.33
N HIS A 55 -4.68 -5.99 -2.66
CA HIS A 55 -5.46 -6.97 -3.38
C HIS A 55 -4.98 -8.39 -3.04
N THR A 56 -3.67 -8.66 -3.18
CA THR A 56 -3.07 -9.95 -2.87
C THR A 56 -3.27 -10.35 -1.41
N LEU A 57 -3.10 -9.40 -0.48
CA LEU A 57 -3.31 -9.65 0.95
C LEU A 57 -4.78 -9.95 1.27
N GLY A 58 -5.72 -9.24 0.64
CA GLY A 58 -7.15 -9.49 0.77
C GLY A 58 -7.57 -10.86 0.24
N GLU A 59 -7.02 -11.29 -0.90
CA GLU A 59 -7.22 -12.63 -1.44
C GLU A 59 -6.64 -13.72 -0.52
N ALA A 60 -5.44 -13.49 0.01
CA ALA A 60 -4.81 -14.40 0.98
C ALA A 60 -5.64 -14.51 2.27
N TRP A 61 -6.19 -13.41 2.78
CA TRP A 61 -7.08 -13.43 3.94
C TRP A 61 -8.39 -14.16 3.64
N HIS A 62 -9.03 -13.89 2.50
CA HIS A 62 -10.30 -14.53 2.12
C HIS A 62 -10.16 -16.06 1.94
N SER A 63 -9.00 -16.51 1.46
CA SER A 63 -8.68 -17.93 1.31
C SER A 63 -8.17 -18.60 2.60
N GLY A 64 -7.96 -17.83 3.67
CA GLY A 64 -7.38 -18.30 4.93
C GLY A 64 -5.87 -18.56 4.88
N ALA A 65 -5.19 -18.13 3.81
CA ALA A 65 -3.74 -18.21 3.65
C ALA A 65 -2.99 -17.11 4.40
N ALA A 66 -3.66 -16.00 4.74
CA ALA A 66 -3.13 -14.95 5.61
C ALA A 66 -3.94 -14.84 6.91
N THR A 67 -3.25 -14.55 8.01
CA THR A 67 -3.89 -14.33 9.31
C THR A 67 -4.38 -12.90 9.49
N PRO A 68 -5.37 -12.64 10.37
CA PRO A 68 -5.77 -11.26 10.71
C PRO A 68 -4.62 -10.40 11.22
N ALA A 69 -3.61 -10.98 11.87
CA ALA A 69 -2.44 -10.24 12.35
C ALA A 69 -1.56 -9.74 11.20
N GLU A 70 -1.33 -10.58 10.19
CA GLU A 70 -0.58 -10.21 8.97
C GLU A 70 -1.30 -9.10 8.20
N GLU A 71 -2.63 -9.20 8.08
CA GLU A 71 -3.45 -8.17 7.44
C GLU A 71 -3.36 -6.84 8.18
N HIS A 72 -3.67 -6.84 9.47
CA HIS A 72 -3.68 -5.63 10.27
C HIS A 72 -2.32 -4.94 10.34
N MET A 73 -1.23 -5.70 10.50
CA MET A 73 0.13 -5.15 10.50
C MET A 73 0.45 -4.53 9.15
N THR A 74 0.19 -5.24 8.05
CA THR A 74 0.52 -4.76 6.71
C THR A 74 -0.25 -3.49 6.37
N SER A 75 -1.55 -3.48 6.65
CA SER A 75 -2.42 -2.33 6.44
C SER A 75 -1.97 -1.12 7.27
N ALA A 76 -1.60 -1.32 8.54
CA ALA A 76 -1.12 -0.24 9.41
C ALA A 76 0.20 0.36 8.93
N VAL A 77 1.17 -0.47 8.50
CA VAL A 77 2.45 0.02 7.98
C VAL A 77 2.27 0.75 6.66
N LEU A 78 1.48 0.19 5.74
CA LEU A 78 1.21 0.81 4.44
C LEU A 78 0.57 2.18 4.61
N ARG A 79 -0.44 2.30 5.49
CA ARG A 79 -1.04 3.59 5.87
C ARG A 79 0.02 4.62 6.27
N ARG A 80 0.89 4.28 7.22
CA ARG A 80 1.92 5.20 7.73
C ARG A 80 2.90 5.64 6.64
N VAL A 81 3.24 4.74 5.72
CA VAL A 81 4.14 5.06 4.61
C VAL A 81 3.45 5.99 3.61
N VAL A 82 2.19 5.73 3.26
CA VAL A 82 1.41 6.61 2.37
C VAL A 82 1.25 8.01 2.98
N GLU A 83 0.86 8.09 4.25
CA GLU A 83 0.73 9.37 4.97
C GLU A 83 2.06 10.16 4.97
N SER A 84 3.17 9.47 5.27
CA SER A 84 4.50 10.09 5.24
C SER A 84 4.92 10.54 3.84
N ALA A 85 4.55 9.79 2.80
CA ALA A 85 4.85 10.13 1.42
C ALA A 85 4.03 11.35 0.95
N MET A 86 2.76 11.43 1.35
CA MET A 86 1.88 12.57 1.04
C MET A 86 2.33 13.86 1.73
N VAL A 87 2.74 13.80 3.01
CA VAL A 87 3.26 14.99 3.73
C VAL A 87 4.53 15.55 3.08
N SER A 88 5.30 14.70 2.40
CA SER A 88 6.54 15.10 1.73
C SER A 88 6.31 15.74 0.34
N MET A 89 5.06 15.76 -0.15
CA MET A 89 4.71 16.45 -1.40
C MET A 89 4.49 17.94 -1.11
N GLU A 90 5.27 18.82 -1.77
CA GLU A 90 5.02 20.26 -1.71
C GLU A 90 3.65 20.57 -2.32
N VAL A 91 2.72 21.04 -1.50
CA VAL A 91 1.42 21.54 -1.94
C VAL A 91 1.64 22.94 -2.52
N GLY A 92 1.56 23.10 -3.83
CA GLY A 92 1.51 24.44 -4.45
C GLY A 92 0.24 25.17 -4.01
N ASP A 93 0.30 26.50 -3.87
CA ASP A 93 -0.81 27.35 -3.37
C ASP A 93 -2.15 27.20 -4.11
N GLU A 94 -2.18 26.55 -5.30
CA GLU A 94 -3.38 26.29 -6.12
C GLU A 94 -3.77 24.80 -6.20
N ALA A 95 -3.19 23.92 -5.38
CA ALA A 95 -3.48 22.50 -5.44
C ALA A 95 -4.92 22.20 -4.93
N PRO A 96 -5.72 21.39 -5.67
CA PRO A 96 -7.08 21.06 -5.27
C PRO A 96 -7.13 20.22 -3.98
N LEU A 97 -8.06 20.57 -3.09
CA LEU A 97 -8.33 19.81 -1.87
C LEU A 97 -9.03 18.49 -2.22
N VAL A 98 -8.34 17.37 -2.01
CA VAL A 98 -8.93 16.03 -2.12
C VAL A 98 -9.32 15.55 -0.72
N VAL A 99 -10.63 15.32 -0.52
CA VAL A 99 -11.16 14.71 0.70
C VAL A 99 -11.34 13.23 0.46
N VAL A 100 -10.67 12.45 1.28
CA VAL A 100 -10.58 11.02 1.14
C VAL A 100 -11.23 10.36 2.34
N ALA A 101 -12.33 9.63 2.12
CA ALA A 101 -13.11 9.01 3.19
C ALA A 101 -13.55 7.58 2.83
N THR A 102 -13.51 6.68 3.81
CA THR A 102 -14.11 5.34 3.76
C THR A 102 -15.48 5.36 4.44
N PRO A 103 -16.52 4.70 3.88
CA PRO A 103 -17.84 4.64 4.51
C PRO A 103 -17.79 3.91 5.87
N GLU A 104 -18.63 4.37 6.80
CA GLU A 104 -18.74 3.82 8.15
C GLU A 104 -19.26 2.37 8.13
N GLY A 105 -18.45 1.43 8.65
CA GLY A 105 -18.78 0.00 8.78
C GLY A 105 -17.79 -0.95 8.11
N GLU A 106 -16.97 -0.47 7.20
CA GLU A 106 -15.88 -1.23 6.57
C GLU A 106 -14.57 -1.00 7.34
N ARG A 107 -13.95 -2.07 7.85
CA ARG A 107 -12.58 -2.05 8.41
C ARG A 107 -11.52 -2.08 7.29
N HIS A 108 -11.76 -1.39 6.17
CA HIS A 108 -10.87 -1.33 5.02
C HIS A 108 -10.42 0.11 4.82
N GLU A 109 -9.45 0.45 5.64
CA GLU A 109 -9.03 1.80 5.93
C GLU A 109 -8.15 2.40 4.80
N ILE A 110 -7.78 1.60 3.79
CA ILE A 110 -6.80 1.97 2.75
C ILE A 110 -7.43 2.28 1.38
N GLY A 111 -8.66 1.82 1.12
CA GLY A 111 -9.40 2.20 -0.09
C GLY A 111 -9.75 3.69 -0.13
N ALA A 112 -9.75 4.35 1.04
CA ALA A 112 -9.77 5.79 1.15
C ALA A 112 -8.53 6.37 0.45
N LEU A 113 -7.32 6.20 1.00
CA LEU A 113 -6.10 6.94 0.66
C LEU A 113 -5.64 6.95 -0.81
N MET A 114 -6.30 6.21 -1.71
CA MET A 114 -5.98 6.12 -3.14
C MET A 114 -6.96 6.88 -4.06
N ALA A 115 -7.99 7.56 -3.52
CA ALA A 115 -8.98 8.32 -4.28
C ALA A 115 -8.71 9.84 -4.31
#